data_AF-A0A3D5R3J4-F1
#
_entry.id   AF-A0A3D5R3J4-F1
#
_cell.length_a   1.000
_cell.length_b   1.000
_cell.length_c   1.000
_cell.angle_alpha   90.00
_cell.angle_beta   90.00
_cell.angle_gamma   90.00
#
_symmetry.space_group_name_H-M   'P 1'
#
loop_
_entity.id
_entity.type
_entity.pdbx_description
1 polymer ?
#
loop_
_entity_poly.entity_id
_entity_poly.type
_entity_poly.pdbx_seq_one_letter_code
_entity_poly.pdbx_strand_id
1 'polypeptide(L)'
;MGGTGGKITWQPIPMTGADGLPNHSNVSAHVAITQNAVNIEDVYHAPGFNFDGPRAFDQKTGYRTQSMLVVPMRNHDNDIIGVVQLINAKDPKTGRVIPFSGKAQELAWSLASQAAVALTNNLLILELQNLLDAFIQTIAIAIDEKSPYTG
;
A
#
# COMPACT_ATOMS: atom_id res chain seq x y z
N MET A 1 -6.60 -2.38 8.32
CA MET A 1 -6.03 -3.72 8.07
C MET A 1 -7.10 -4.40 7.26
N GLY A 2 -6.81 -4.58 5.96
CA GLY A 2 -7.78 -5.07 4.99
C GLY A 2 -8.45 -6.36 5.47
N GLY A 3 -9.78 -6.35 5.42
CA GLY A 3 -10.66 -7.44 5.79
C GLY A 3 -12.07 -7.08 5.30
N THR A 4 -13.04 -7.95 5.53
CA THR A 4 -14.47 -7.74 5.16
C THR A 4 -15.16 -6.63 5.98
N GLY A 5 -14.42 -5.89 6.80
CA GLY A 5 -14.93 -4.86 7.70
C GLY A 5 -15.00 -3.49 7.05
N GLY A 6 -16.13 -3.17 6.42
CA GLY A 6 -16.54 -1.80 6.06
C GLY A 6 -15.59 -1.01 5.14
N LYS A 7 -15.96 0.22 4.81
CA LYS A 7 -15.07 1.14 4.08
C LYS A 7 -13.93 1.57 4.99
N ILE A 8 -12.70 1.45 4.50
CA ILE A 8 -11.50 1.94 5.19
C ILE A 8 -11.50 3.48 5.09
N THR A 9 -11.64 4.17 6.22
CA THR A 9 -11.70 5.65 6.32
C THR A 9 -10.40 6.24 6.87
N TRP A 10 -9.27 5.59 6.60
CA TRP A 10 -7.98 5.98 7.17
C TRP A 10 -7.37 7.13 6.38
N GLN A 11 -6.70 8.04 7.07
CA GLN A 11 -5.97 9.11 6.41
C GLN A 11 -4.79 8.54 5.62
N PRO A 12 -4.50 9.08 4.43
CA PRO A 12 -3.30 8.73 3.69
C PRO A 12 -2.04 8.96 4.52
N ILE A 13 -1.04 8.10 4.32
CA ILE A 13 0.26 8.28 4.97
C ILE A 13 1.01 9.40 4.22
N PRO A 14 1.44 10.47 4.89
CA PRO A 14 2.16 11.55 4.25
C PRO A 14 3.56 11.08 3.84
N MET A 15 3.93 11.31 2.57
CA MET A 15 5.26 10.97 2.03
C MET A 15 6.33 12.01 2.38
N THR A 16 5.90 13.20 2.81
CA THR A 16 6.76 14.30 3.26
C THR A 16 6.39 14.72 4.68
N GLY A 17 7.39 15.09 5.48
CA GLY A 17 7.20 15.68 6.79
C GLY A 17 6.65 17.11 6.72
N ALA A 18 6.38 17.70 7.89
CA ALA A 18 5.93 19.10 8.00
C ALA A 18 7.02 20.12 7.58
N ASP A 19 8.27 19.67 7.54
CA ASP A 19 9.45 20.38 7.07
C ASP A 19 9.66 20.29 5.54
N GLY A 20 8.80 19.54 4.83
CA GLY A 20 8.93 19.28 3.40
C GLY A 20 9.97 18.22 3.03
N LEU A 21 10.63 17.59 4.01
CA LEU A 21 11.61 16.53 3.77
C LEU A 21 10.94 15.16 3.62
N PRO A 22 11.61 14.16 3.01
CA PRO A 22 11.07 12.81 2.91
C PRO A 22 10.72 12.22 4.29
N ASN A 23 9.52 11.63 4.41
CA ASN A 23 9.05 11.09 5.67
C ASN A 23 9.70 9.72 5.96
N HIS A 24 10.88 9.75 6.57
CA HIS A 24 11.56 8.53 7.04
C HIS A 24 11.08 8.05 8.42
N SER A 25 10.23 8.83 9.11
CA SER A 25 9.73 8.49 10.44
C SER A 25 8.67 7.37 10.39
N ASN A 26 7.85 7.33 9.35
CA ASN A 26 6.88 6.27 9.14
C ASN A 26 7.50 5.14 8.31
N VAL A 27 7.44 3.90 8.80
CA VAL A 27 8.08 2.74 8.13
C VAL A 27 7.55 2.54 6.71
N SER A 28 6.24 2.68 6.49
CA SER A 28 5.62 2.50 5.18
C SER A 28 6.06 3.58 4.19
N ALA A 29 6.11 4.85 4.64
CA ALA A 29 6.64 5.94 3.82
C ALA A 29 8.14 5.75 3.53
N HIS A 30 8.92 5.37 4.54
CA HIS A 30 10.35 5.11 4.40
C HIS A 30 10.63 4.02 3.36
N VAL A 31 9.92 2.89 3.40
CA VAL A 31 10.08 1.80 2.42
C VAL A 31 9.65 2.25 1.03
N ALA A 32 8.54 3.00 0.91
CA ALA A 32 8.10 3.52 -0.38
C ALA A 32 9.12 4.50 -1.00
N ILE A 33 9.79 5.31 -0.18
CA ILE A 33 10.78 6.31 -0.62
C ILE A 33 12.13 5.64 -0.94
N THR A 34 12.61 4.77 -0.06
CA THR A 34 13.94 4.15 -0.19
C THR A 34 13.96 2.92 -1.09
N GLN A 35 12.79 2.35 -1.37
CA GLN A 35 12.61 1.11 -2.13
C GLN A 35 13.30 -0.12 -1.50
N ASN A 36 13.68 -0.03 -0.23
CA ASN A 36 14.34 -1.10 0.51
C ASN A 36 13.37 -1.69 1.52
N ALA A 37 13.35 -3.02 1.62
CA ALA A 37 12.56 -3.69 2.65
C ALA A 37 13.12 -3.39 4.04
N VAL A 38 12.22 -3.25 5.01
CA VAL A 38 12.56 -3.05 6.42
C VAL A 38 11.97 -4.20 7.21
N ASN A 39 12.83 -4.90 7.95
CA ASN A 39 12.46 -5.97 8.86
C ASN A 39 12.81 -5.56 10.29
N ILE A 40 11.78 -5.49 11.12
CA ILE A 40 11.84 -4.98 12.50
C ILE A 40 11.50 -6.14 13.42
N GLU A 41 12.48 -6.55 14.22
CA GLU A 41 12.30 -7.63 15.18
C GLU A 41 11.38 -7.21 16.34
N ASP A 42 11.59 -5.99 16.83
CA ASP A 42 10.78 -5.37 17.88
C ASP A 42 10.64 -3.85 17.66
N VAL A 43 9.41 -3.41 17.37
CA VAL A 43 9.08 -1.99 17.14
C VAL A 43 9.35 -1.09 18.36
N TYR A 44 9.44 -1.62 19.56
CA TYR A 44 9.78 -0.81 20.75
C TYR A 44 11.28 -0.53 20.87
N HIS A 45 12.12 -1.29 20.18
CA HIS A 45 13.57 -1.21 20.25
C HIS A 45 14.23 -0.77 18.93
N ALA A 46 13.45 -0.54 17.87
CA ALA A 46 14.00 -0.16 16.56
C ALA A 46 14.39 1.34 16.52
N PRO A 47 15.68 1.70 16.42
CA PRO A 47 16.09 3.08 16.29
C PRO A 47 15.74 3.62 14.90
N GLY A 48 15.37 4.90 14.81
CA GLY A 48 15.20 5.62 13.54
C GLY A 48 13.78 5.68 12.98
N PHE A 49 12.80 4.98 13.57
CA PHE A 49 11.39 5.05 13.17
C PHE A 49 10.53 5.59 14.31
N ASN A 50 9.52 6.38 13.95
CA ASN A 50 8.53 6.87 14.89
C ASN A 50 7.34 5.90 14.95
N PHE A 51 7.25 5.13 16.03
CA PHE A 51 6.14 4.22 16.29
C PHE A 51 5.04 4.83 17.16
N ASP A 52 5.01 6.13 17.42
CA ASP A 52 3.99 6.75 18.28
C ASP A 52 2.58 6.59 17.70
N GLY A 53 2.43 6.69 16.37
CA GLY A 53 1.18 6.42 15.68
C GLY A 53 0.71 4.96 15.83
N PRO A 54 1.53 3.97 15.43
CA PRO A 54 1.27 2.55 15.70
C PRO A 54 1.01 2.24 17.17
N ARG A 55 1.79 2.81 18.11
CA ARG A 55 1.61 2.63 19.56
C ARG A 55 0.29 3.20 20.07
N ALA A 56 -0.13 4.36 19.59
CA ALA A 56 -1.42 4.94 19.93
C ALA A 56 -2.59 4.12 19.36
N PHE A 57 -2.43 3.55 18.16
CA PHE A 57 -3.40 2.66 17.55
C PHE A 57 -3.50 1.32 18.31
N ASP A 58 -2.35 0.75 18.67
CA ASP A 58 -2.21 -0.46 19.47
C ASP A 58 -2.90 -0.30 20.83
N GLN A 59 -2.65 0.83 21.52
CA GLN A 59 -3.32 1.16 22.79
C GLN A 59 -4.84 1.26 22.65
N LYS A 60 -5.34 1.83 21.55
CA LYS A 60 -6.79 1.98 21.31
C LYS A 60 -7.48 0.68 20.93
N THR A 61 -6.78 -0.23 20.24
CA THR A 61 -7.36 -1.47 19.70
C THR A 61 -7.08 -2.70 20.56
N GLY A 62 -6.19 -2.57 21.55
CA GLY A 62 -5.70 -3.70 22.35
C GLY A 62 -4.78 -4.65 21.57
N TYR A 63 -4.42 -4.30 20.34
CA TYR A 63 -3.46 -5.04 19.53
C TYR A 63 -2.03 -4.62 19.92
N ARG A 64 -1.09 -5.55 20.03
CA ARG A 64 0.32 -5.22 20.31
C ARG A 64 1.18 -5.59 19.11
N THR A 65 1.70 -4.58 18.42
CA THR A 65 2.69 -4.74 17.37
C THR A 65 4.06 -5.01 18.00
N GLN A 66 4.74 -6.08 17.59
CA GLN A 66 6.08 -6.42 18.05
C GLN A 66 7.00 -6.58 16.85
N SER A 67 6.82 -7.60 16.02
CA SER A 67 7.61 -7.76 14.79
C SER A 67 6.90 -7.14 13.59
N MET A 68 7.63 -6.53 12.67
CA MET A 68 7.07 -5.94 11.45
C MET A 68 7.99 -6.16 10.25
N LEU A 69 7.42 -6.56 9.12
CA LEU A 69 8.12 -6.65 7.84
C LEU A 69 7.38 -5.81 6.82
N VAL A 70 8.06 -4.82 6.26
CA VAL A 70 7.51 -3.93 5.24
C VAL A 70 8.33 -4.07 3.98
N VAL A 71 7.66 -4.39 2.87
CA VAL A 71 8.28 -4.59 1.56
C VAL A 71 7.61 -3.69 0.51
N PRO A 72 8.37 -3.11 -0.43
CA PRO A 72 7.80 -2.29 -1.48
C PRO A 72 7.06 -3.13 -2.53
N MET A 73 6.00 -2.56 -3.11
CA MET A 73 5.28 -3.13 -4.25
C MET A 73 5.80 -2.50 -5.53
N ARG A 74 6.74 -3.19 -6.18
CA ARG A 74 7.36 -2.74 -7.42
C ARG A 74 6.74 -3.44 -8.63
N ASN A 75 6.24 -2.65 -9.58
CA ASN A 75 5.70 -3.15 -10.84
C ASN A 75 6.83 -3.47 -11.86
N HIS A 76 6.47 -3.88 -13.08
CA HIS A 76 7.44 -4.19 -14.13
C HIS A 76 8.22 -2.98 -14.67
N ASP A 77 7.70 -1.76 -14.48
CA ASP A 77 8.33 -0.50 -14.91
C ASP A 77 9.26 0.07 -13.83
N ASN A 78 9.52 -0.70 -12.78
CA ASN A 78 10.28 -0.31 -11.59
C ASN A 78 9.62 0.76 -10.72
N ASP A 79 8.34 1.08 -10.95
CA ASP A 79 7.57 2.02 -10.14
C ASP A 79 7.08 1.38 -8.84
N ILE A 80 7.12 2.16 -7.76
CA ILE A 80 6.55 1.78 -6.47
C ILE A 80 5.09 2.22 -6.43
N ILE A 81 4.18 1.26 -6.53
CA ILE A 81 2.74 1.52 -6.51
C ILE A 81 2.12 1.38 -5.11
N GLY A 82 2.93 0.97 -4.13
CA GLY A 82 2.50 0.77 -2.75
C GLY A 82 3.53 0.02 -1.90
N VAL A 83 3.09 -0.42 -0.73
CA VAL A 83 3.88 -1.27 0.19
C VAL A 83 3.00 -2.37 0.77
N VAL A 84 3.59 -3.53 1.03
CA VAL A 84 2.97 -4.60 1.82
C VAL A 84 3.59 -4.58 3.20
N GLN A 85 2.73 -4.52 4.22
CA GLN A 85 3.13 -4.53 5.62
C GLN A 85 2.58 -5.79 6.29
N LEU A 86 3.49 -6.61 6.81
CA LEU A 86 3.22 -7.80 7.60
C LEU A 86 3.56 -7.50 9.06
N ILE A 87 2.70 -7.92 9.97
CA ILE A 87 2.82 -7.62 11.40
C ILE A 87 2.70 -8.93 12.19
N ASN A 88 3.53 -9.06 13.23
CA ASN A 88 3.52 -10.16 14.19
C ASN A 88 3.62 -11.56 13.56
N ALA A 89 4.79 -11.88 12.99
CA ALA A 89 5.06 -13.26 12.60
C ALA A 89 4.92 -14.17 13.81
N LYS A 90 4.27 -15.33 13.62
CA LYS A 90 3.99 -16.27 14.70
C LYS A 90 4.81 -17.53 14.52
N ASP A 91 5.42 -18.00 15.60
CA ASP A 91 6.03 -19.32 15.66
C ASP A 91 4.92 -20.39 15.49
N PRO A 92 5.03 -21.31 14.52
CA PRO A 92 3.98 -22.31 14.27
C PRO A 92 3.75 -23.29 15.42
N LYS A 93 4.76 -23.53 16.28
CA LYS A 93 4.71 -24.49 17.37
C LYS A 93 4.22 -23.84 18.66
N THR A 94 4.66 -22.62 18.95
CA THR A 94 4.40 -21.94 20.23
C THR A 94 3.35 -20.84 20.14
N GLY A 95 3.01 -20.36 18.94
CA GLY A 95 2.09 -19.25 18.70
C GLY A 95 2.62 -17.89 19.16
N ARG A 96 3.85 -17.82 19.69
CA ARG A 96 4.49 -16.59 20.14
C ARG A 96 4.91 -15.73 18.95
N VAL A 97 4.94 -14.42 19.16
CA VAL A 97 5.45 -13.50 18.15
C VAL A 97 6.97 -13.63 18.05
N ILE A 98 7.47 -13.78 16.83
CA ILE A 98 8.89 -13.91 16.49
C ILE A 98 9.23 -12.94 15.34
N PRO A 99 10.51 -12.60 15.15
CA PRO A 99 10.93 -11.83 13.97
C PRO A 99 10.63 -12.55 12.66
N PHE A 100 10.46 -11.79 11.58
CA PHE A 100 10.37 -12.37 10.25
C PHE A 100 11.73 -12.92 9.82
N SER A 101 11.76 -14.16 9.34
CA SER A 101 13.00 -14.75 8.79
C SER A 101 13.37 -14.13 7.44
N GLY A 102 14.64 -14.22 7.05
CA GLY A 102 15.09 -13.79 5.72
C GLY A 102 14.32 -14.48 4.58
N LYS A 103 14.01 -15.77 4.74
CA LYS A 103 13.18 -16.51 3.78
C LYS A 103 11.75 -15.97 3.69
N ALA A 104 11.16 -15.56 4.82
CA ALA A 104 9.85 -14.90 4.83
C ALA A 104 9.90 -13.54 4.13
N GLN A 105 11.00 -12.79 4.30
CA GLN A 105 11.24 -11.54 3.58
C GLN A 105 11.35 -11.73 2.07
N GLU A 106 12.12 -12.72 1.60
CA GLU A 106 12.23 -13.04 0.17
C GLU A 106 10.89 -13.44 -0.46
N LEU A 107 10.11 -14.26 0.25
CA LEU A 107 8.77 -14.65 -0.17
C LEU A 107 7.82 -13.45 -0.21
N ALA A 108 7.83 -12.61 0.84
CA ALA A 108 7.02 -11.41 0.89
C ALA A 108 7.35 -10.45 -0.26
N TRP A 109 8.64 -10.27 -0.57
CA TRP A 109 9.07 -9.45 -1.69
C TRP A 109 8.55 -9.98 -3.03
N SER A 110 8.68 -11.29 -3.25
CA SER A 110 8.21 -11.95 -4.48
C SER A 110 6.70 -11.79 -4.65
N LEU A 111 5.93 -12.00 -3.58
CA LEU A 111 4.48 -11.83 -3.58
C LEU A 111 4.07 -10.37 -3.75
N ALA A 112 4.78 -9.43 -3.13
CA ALA A 112 4.53 -8.00 -3.27
C ALA A 112 4.73 -7.53 -4.72
N SER A 113 5.76 -8.02 -5.41
CA SER A 113 5.97 -7.72 -6.83
C SER A 113 4.89 -8.33 -7.72
N GLN A 114 4.48 -9.58 -7.47
CA GLN A 114 3.37 -10.18 -8.22
C GLN A 114 2.04 -9.45 -7.99
N ALA A 115 1.76 -9.07 -6.75
CA ALA A 115 0.60 -8.27 -6.40
C ALA A 115 0.66 -6.90 -7.09
N ALA A 116 1.84 -6.28 -7.18
CA ALA A 116 2.02 -5.02 -7.87
C ALA A 116 1.65 -5.14 -9.36
N VAL A 117 2.19 -6.14 -10.05
CA VAL A 117 1.86 -6.42 -11.46
C VAL A 117 0.37 -6.67 -11.66
N ALA A 118 -0.24 -7.49 -10.80
CA ALA A 118 -1.67 -7.79 -10.89
C ALA A 118 -2.54 -6.53 -10.68
N LEU A 119 -2.18 -5.67 -9.73
CA LEU A 119 -2.85 -4.40 -9.48
C LEU A 119 -2.70 -3.43 -10.65
N THR A 120 -1.47 -3.27 -11.17
CA THR A 120 -1.21 -2.42 -12.34
C THR A 120 -2.04 -2.88 -13.54
N ASN A 121 -2.09 -4.19 -13.80
CA ASN A 121 -2.90 -4.74 -14.90
C ASN A 121 -4.41 -4.47 -14.70
N ASN A 122 -4.91 -4.61 -13.47
CA ASN A 122 -6.32 -4.36 -13.18
C ASN A 122 -6.68 -2.88 -13.36
N LEU A 123 -5.81 -1.98 -12.87
CA LEU A 123 -5.97 -0.53 -13.04
C LEU A 123 -5.93 -0.14 -14.53
N LEU A 124 -5.01 -0.71 -15.30
CA LEU A 124 -4.93 -0.47 -16.74
C LEU A 124 -6.21 -0.87 -17.48
N ILE A 125 -6.81 -2.01 -17.12
CA ILE A 125 -8.08 -2.45 -17.70
C ILE A 125 -9.21 -1.47 -17.35
N LEU A 126 -9.27 -0.99 -16.11
CA LEU A 126 -10.27 -0.01 -15.67
C LEU A 126 -10.10 1.34 -16.38
N GLU A 127 -8.86 1.80 -16.57
CA GLU A 127 -8.57 3.02 -17.32
C GLU A 127 -8.99 2.92 -18.78
N LEU A 128 -8.78 1.77 -19.42
CA LEU A 128 -9.25 1.53 -20.78
C LEU A 128 -10.78 1.57 -20.88
N GLN A 129 -11.49 0.99 -19.90
CA GLN A 129 -12.96 1.05 -19.84
C GLN A 129 -13.45 2.49 -19.70
N ASN A 130 -12.86 3.25 -18.77
CA ASN A 130 -13.20 4.66 -18.57
C ASN A 130 -12.96 5.51 -19.83
N LEU A 131 -11.87 5.24 -20.57
CA LEU A 131 -11.57 5.93 -21.82
C LEU A 131 -12.63 5.62 -22.88
N LEU A 132 -12.98 4.34 -23.06
CA LEU A 132 -14.01 3.92 -24.01
C LEU A 132 -15.36 4.57 -23.70
N ASP A 133 -15.75 4.60 -22.42
CA ASP A 133 -17.00 5.24 -21.99
C ASP A 133 -16.99 6.74 -22.30
N ALA A 134 -15.90 7.44 -21.98
CA ALA A 134 -15.76 8.86 -22.29
C ALA A 134 -15.81 9.14 -23.82
N PHE A 135 -15.23 8.27 -24.63
CA PHE A 135 -15.28 8.37 -26.08
C PHE A 135 -16.69 8.19 -26.63
N ILE A 136 -17.43 7.17 -26.16
CA ILE A 136 -18.83 6.93 -26.55
C ILE A 136 -19.70 8.14 -26.19
N GLN A 137 -19.54 8.68 -24.98
CA GLN A 137 -20.26 9.88 -24.54
C GLN A 137 -19.97 11.09 -25.44
N THR A 138 -18.70 11.28 -25.82
CA THR A 138 -18.31 12.39 -26.70
C THR A 138 -18.94 12.27 -28.09
N ILE A 139 -19.01 11.07 -28.67
CA ILE A 139 -19.67 10.84 -29.96
C ILE A 139 -21.18 11.07 -29.85
N ALA A 140 -21.82 10.56 -28.78
CA ALA A 140 -23.25 10.74 -28.56
C ALA A 140 -23.62 12.24 -28.51
N ILE A 141 -22.85 13.04 -27.76
CA ILE A 141 -23.00 14.49 -27.70
C ILE A 141 -22.82 15.12 -29.10
N ALA A 142 -21.79 14.73 -29.84
CA ALA A 142 -21.52 15.29 -31.17
C ALA A 142 -22.57 14.91 -32.23
N ILE A 143 -23.21 13.74 -32.12
CA ILE A 143 -24.34 13.34 -32.98
C ILE A 143 -25.57 14.17 -32.64
N ASP A 144 -25.88 14.33 -31.35
CA ASP A 144 -27.01 15.15 -30.89
C ASP A 144 -26.83 16.63 -31.26
N GLU A 145 -25.61 17.17 -31.23
CA GLU A 145 -25.28 18.54 -31.71
C GLU A 145 -25.41 18.71 -33.22
N LYS A 146 -25.37 17.63 -34.01
CA LYS A 146 -25.54 17.67 -35.47
C LYS A 146 -27.01 17.49 -35.91
N SER A 147 -27.86 16.92 -35.04
CA SER A 147 -29.30 16.78 -35.20
C SER A 147 -30.21 18.02 -34.93
N PRO A 148 -29.78 19.22 -34.49
CA PRO A 148 -30.69 20.36 -34.29
C PRO A 148 -31.18 21.00 -35.60
N TYR A 149 -30.68 20.57 -36.77
CA TYR A 149 -30.96 21.17 -38.07
C TYR A 149 -31.86 20.31 -38.97
N THR A 150 -32.95 19.77 -38.42
CA THR A 150 -34.13 19.41 -39.21
C THR A 150 -35.38 19.88 -38.47
N GLY A 151 -35.61 21.19 -38.53
CA GLY A 151 -36.91 21.85 -38.35
C GLY A 151 -37.27 22.57 -39.63
#